data_AF-A0AAP0D543-F1
#
_entry.id   AF-A0AAP0D543-F1
#
_cell.length_a   1.000
_cell.length_b   1.000
_cell.length_c   1.000
_cell.angle_alpha   90.00
_cell.angle_beta   90.00
_cell.angle_gamma   90.00
#
_symmetry.space_group_name_H-M   'P 1'
#
loop_
_entity.id
_entity.type
_entity.pdbx_description
1 polymer ?
#
loop_
_entity_poly.entity_id
_entity_poly.type
_entity_poly.pdbx_seq_one_letter_code
_entity_poly.pdbx_strand_id
1 'polypeptide(L)'
;MNHQRPPPKKHIFILSGQSNMAGRGGVKNNQWDRVVPDECKPDPSTIHRLNANLIWETAHEPLHTDIDIGKICGVGPGMPFANAIKDYISGVIDLVPCAVAIASGNGEYMEVVRRAHKAIDLPNVVCVDAKGLELKDDNLHLTTEAQVQLGHMLADAYLAHFSYETPLSVVA
;
A
#
# COMPACT_ATOMS: atom_id res chain seq x y z
N MET A 1 -21.25 -2.31 36.66
CA MET A 1 -19.85 -1.93 36.38
C MET A 1 -19.73 -1.81 34.87
N ASN A 2 -19.48 -0.60 34.35
CA ASN A 2 -19.24 -0.39 32.91
C ASN A 2 -17.85 -0.93 32.57
N HIS A 3 -17.78 -2.18 32.11
CA HIS A 3 -16.55 -2.67 31.48
C HIS A 3 -16.49 -2.09 30.06
N GLN A 4 -15.87 -0.93 29.90
CA GLN A 4 -15.45 -0.46 28.58
C GLN A 4 -14.54 -1.53 27.99
N ARG A 5 -14.90 -2.03 26.80
CA ARG A 5 -14.05 -2.96 26.04
C ARG A 5 -12.68 -2.28 25.84
N PRO A 6 -11.56 -3.01 26.00
CA PRO A 6 -10.26 -2.44 25.69
C PRO A 6 -10.26 -1.92 24.24
N PRO A 7 -9.56 -0.80 23.96
CA PRO A 7 -9.47 -0.27 22.61
C PRO A 7 -8.90 -1.34 21.67
N PRO A 8 -9.34 -1.38 20.40
CA PRO A 8 -8.83 -2.35 19.44
C PRO A 8 -7.32 -2.22 19.27
N LYS A 9 -6.64 -3.36 19.10
CA LYS A 9 -5.23 -3.41 18.72
C LYS A 9 -5.04 -2.64 17.40
N LYS A 10 -3.96 -1.87 17.30
CA LYS A 10 -3.62 -1.09 16.11
C LYS A 10 -2.42 -1.70 15.41
N HIS A 11 -2.52 -1.89 14.10
CA HIS A 11 -1.42 -2.26 13.22
C HIS A 11 -1.12 -1.08 12.31
N ILE A 12 0.03 -0.43 12.51
CA ILE A 12 0.40 0.78 11.78
C ILE A 12 1.38 0.42 10.67
N PHE A 13 1.08 0.81 9.43
CA PHE A 13 1.93 0.56 8.26
C PHE A 13 2.37 1.87 7.61
N ILE A 14 3.68 2.04 7.45
CA ILE A 14 4.27 3.22 6.80
C ILE A 14 4.37 2.97 5.30
N LEU A 15 3.77 3.85 4.50
CA LEU A 15 3.73 3.77 3.04
C LEU A 15 4.63 4.87 2.44
N SER A 16 5.93 4.56 2.32
CA SER A 16 6.94 5.50 1.81
C SER A 16 7.59 4.99 0.51
N GLY A 17 8.29 5.90 -0.18
CA GLY A 17 8.88 5.66 -1.48
C GLY A 17 8.59 6.82 -2.44
N GLN A 18 8.57 6.50 -3.74
CA GLN A 18 8.33 7.45 -4.83
C GLN A 18 6.90 7.30 -5.43
N SER A 19 6.70 7.78 -6.64
CA SER A 19 5.38 7.89 -7.32
C SER A 19 4.59 6.58 -7.40
N ASN A 20 5.23 5.42 -7.57
CA ASN A 20 4.53 4.14 -7.61
C ASN A 20 3.98 3.71 -6.22
N MET A 21 4.56 4.17 -5.11
CA MET A 21 3.94 4.01 -3.78
C MET A 21 2.86 5.06 -3.54
N ALA A 22 3.10 6.31 -3.97
CA ALA A 22 2.11 7.39 -3.86
C ALA A 22 0.84 7.12 -4.69
N GLY A 23 0.95 6.27 -5.71
CA GLY A 23 -0.17 5.84 -6.53
C GLY A 23 -0.37 6.70 -7.78
N ARG A 24 -0.43 6.04 -8.94
CA ARG A 24 -0.63 6.64 -10.26
C ARG A 24 -1.54 5.81 -11.17
N GLY A 25 -2.11 4.72 -10.63
CA GLY A 25 -3.09 3.89 -11.32
C GLY A 25 -4.31 4.74 -11.69
N GLY A 26 -4.80 4.59 -12.91
CA GLY A 26 -5.94 5.36 -13.43
C GLY A 26 -5.67 6.85 -13.72
N VAL A 27 -4.44 7.35 -13.50
CA VAL A 27 -4.10 8.75 -13.80
C VAL A 27 -3.73 8.91 -15.27
N LYS A 28 -4.51 9.68 -16.03
CA LYS A 28 -4.23 10.05 -17.42
C LYS A 28 -4.47 11.55 -17.62
N ASN A 29 -3.60 12.23 -18.37
CA ASN A 29 -3.72 13.67 -18.67
C ASN A 29 -3.94 14.54 -17.41
N ASN A 30 -3.18 14.29 -16.33
CA ASN A 30 -3.32 14.97 -15.03
C ASN A 30 -4.71 14.85 -14.39
N GLN A 31 -5.43 13.76 -14.65
CA GLN A 31 -6.69 13.45 -14.02
C GLN A 31 -6.72 11.97 -13.63
N TRP A 32 -7.15 11.68 -12.41
CA TRP A 32 -7.48 10.31 -12.00
C TRP A 32 -8.89 9.95 -12.49
N ASP A 33 -9.04 8.77 -13.09
CA ASP A 33 -10.32 8.25 -13.58
C ASP A 33 -11.36 7.95 -12.49
N ARG A 34 -10.93 7.93 -11.23
CA ARG A 34 -11.74 7.61 -10.03
C ARG A 34 -12.29 6.19 -10.03
N VAL A 35 -11.71 5.29 -10.82
CA VAL A 35 -12.03 3.87 -10.78
C VAL A 35 -11.33 3.27 -9.56
N VAL A 36 -12.11 2.69 -8.66
CA VAL A 36 -11.64 2.01 -7.45
C VAL A 36 -12.01 0.54 -7.55
N PRO A 37 -11.03 -0.37 -7.71
CA PRO A 37 -11.27 -1.82 -7.69
C PRO A 37 -11.87 -2.29 -6.37
N ASP A 38 -12.46 -3.50 -6.39
CA ASP A 38 -13.11 -4.09 -5.22
C ASP A 38 -12.12 -4.32 -4.07
N GLU A 39 -10.89 -4.70 -4.40
CA GLU A 39 -9.76 -4.91 -3.49
C GLU A 39 -9.30 -3.60 -2.83
N CYS A 40 -9.68 -2.45 -3.40
CA CYS A 40 -9.32 -1.12 -2.89
C CYS A 40 -10.47 -0.44 -2.13
N LYS A 41 -11.60 -1.13 -1.90
CA LYS A 41 -12.77 -0.52 -1.25
C LYS A 41 -12.44 -0.07 0.18
N PRO A 42 -13.00 1.07 0.62
CA PRO A 42 -12.83 1.55 1.99
C PRO A 42 -13.55 0.65 2.99
N ASP A 43 -12.99 0.55 4.18
CA ASP A 43 -13.60 -0.12 5.33
C ASP A 43 -13.55 0.83 6.54
N PRO A 44 -14.63 1.61 6.80
CA PRO A 44 -14.65 2.60 7.87
C PRO A 44 -14.47 2.03 9.28
N SER A 45 -14.59 0.71 9.45
CA SER A 45 -14.46 0.05 10.76
C SER A 45 -13.04 -0.46 11.02
N THR A 46 -12.29 -0.74 9.97
CA THR A 46 -11.05 -1.51 10.06
C THR A 46 -9.85 -0.81 9.44
N ILE A 47 -10.01 0.03 8.42
CA ILE A 47 -8.88 0.61 7.67
C ILE A 47 -8.93 2.14 7.70
N HIS A 48 -7.93 2.74 8.32
CA HIS A 48 -7.78 4.18 8.48
C HIS A 48 -6.50 4.69 7.84
N ARG A 49 -6.45 6.00 7.60
CA ARG A 49 -5.29 6.72 7.07
C ARG A 49 -4.99 7.92 7.95
N LEU A 50 -3.70 8.20 8.19
CA LEU A 50 -3.27 9.47 8.76
C LEU A 50 -3.19 10.53 7.66
N ASN A 51 -4.03 11.56 7.73
CA ASN A 51 -4.02 12.66 6.76
C ASN A 51 -2.95 13.72 7.09
N ALA A 52 -2.75 14.69 6.20
CA ALA A 52 -1.73 15.74 6.32
C ALA A 52 -1.90 16.63 7.56
N ASN A 53 -3.11 16.68 8.14
CA ASN A 53 -3.41 17.42 9.37
C ASN A 53 -3.18 16.57 10.64
N LEU A 54 -2.57 15.39 10.52
CA LEU A 54 -2.32 14.43 11.60
C LEU A 54 -3.61 13.89 12.23
N ILE A 55 -4.66 13.74 11.42
CA ILE A 55 -5.96 13.19 11.83
C ILE A 55 -6.16 11.82 11.18
N TRP A 56 -6.61 10.85 11.98
CA TRP A 56 -7.03 9.54 11.49
C TRP A 56 -8.41 9.66 10.84
N GLU A 57 -8.54 9.22 9.59
CA GLU A 57 -9.78 9.17 8.82
C GLU A 57 -9.94 7.81 8.13
N THR A 58 -11.14 7.47 7.64
CA THR A 58 -11.31 6.27 6.79
C THR A 58 -10.36 6.34 5.60
N ALA A 59 -9.65 5.25 5.33
CA ALA A 59 -8.75 5.19 4.19
C ALA A 59 -9.55 5.11 2.88
N HIS A 60 -9.23 6.01 1.94
CA HIS A 60 -9.74 6.03 0.58
C HIS A 60 -8.59 6.27 -0.41
N GLU A 61 -8.65 5.66 -1.58
CA GLU A 61 -7.78 6.09 -2.68
C GLU A 61 -8.19 7.49 -3.18
N PRO A 62 -7.22 8.34 -3.59
CA PRO A 62 -5.76 8.13 -3.53
C PRO A 62 -5.20 8.40 -2.13
N LEU A 63 -4.44 7.45 -1.57
CA LEU A 63 -3.91 7.55 -0.20
C LEU A 63 -2.92 8.72 0.01
N HIS A 64 -2.32 9.26 -1.05
CA HIS A 64 -1.31 10.33 -0.94
C HIS A 64 -1.80 11.70 -1.44
N THR A 65 -3.11 11.88 -1.65
CA THR A 65 -3.72 13.11 -2.22
C THR A 65 -3.25 14.42 -1.56
N ASP A 66 -3.13 14.44 -0.23
CA ASP A 66 -2.71 15.60 0.58
C ASP A 66 -1.26 15.50 1.07
N ILE A 67 -0.53 14.45 0.66
CA ILE A 67 0.85 14.17 1.05
C ILE A 67 1.83 14.46 -0.10
N ASP A 68 1.56 13.92 -1.29
CA ASP A 68 2.37 14.13 -2.50
C ASP A 68 1.93 15.40 -3.23
N ILE A 69 2.04 16.53 -2.51
CA ILE A 69 1.50 17.84 -2.89
C ILE A 69 1.99 18.27 -4.28
N GLY A 70 1.05 18.76 -5.10
CA GLY A 70 1.35 19.23 -6.46
C GLY A 70 1.41 18.11 -7.51
N LYS A 71 1.15 16.86 -7.12
CA LYS A 71 1.00 15.72 -8.03
C LYS A 71 -0.40 15.15 -7.97
N ILE A 72 -0.89 14.67 -9.11
CA ILE A 72 -2.16 13.96 -9.19
C ILE A 72 -1.91 12.50 -8.81
N CYS A 73 -2.48 12.09 -7.68
CA CYS A 73 -2.41 10.72 -7.21
C CYS A 73 -3.60 9.91 -7.76
N GLY A 74 -3.39 8.61 -7.91
CA GLY A 74 -4.43 7.63 -8.22
C GLY A 74 -4.24 6.41 -7.33
N VAL A 75 -4.67 5.24 -7.80
CA VAL A 75 -4.54 4.00 -7.01
C VAL A 75 -3.05 3.68 -6.77
N GLY A 76 -2.72 3.35 -5.52
CA GLY A 76 -1.45 2.78 -5.08
C GLY A 76 -1.65 1.37 -4.48
N PRO A 77 -0.60 0.77 -3.89
CA PRO A 77 -0.68 -0.60 -3.37
C PRO A 77 -1.23 -0.68 -1.94
N GLY A 78 -1.49 0.47 -1.28
CA GLY A 78 -1.81 0.52 0.15
C GLY A 78 -3.19 -0.03 0.51
N MET A 79 -4.24 0.36 -0.22
CA MET A 79 -5.59 -0.21 0.00
C MET A 79 -5.68 -1.71 -0.32
N PRO A 80 -5.16 -2.22 -1.46
CA PRO A 80 -5.20 -3.67 -1.73
C PRO A 80 -4.37 -4.47 -0.72
N PHE A 81 -3.23 -3.94 -0.26
CA PHE A 81 -2.47 -4.52 0.85
C PHE A 81 -3.32 -4.61 2.13
N ALA A 82 -3.93 -3.50 2.56
CA ALA A 82 -4.70 -3.43 3.79
C ALA A 82 -5.92 -4.37 3.75
N ASN A 83 -6.67 -4.39 2.65
CA ASN A 83 -7.79 -5.30 2.48
C ASN A 83 -7.37 -6.77 2.43
N ALA A 84 -6.20 -7.08 1.88
CA ALA A 84 -5.72 -8.46 1.81
C ALA A 84 -5.31 -9.02 3.18
N ILE A 85 -4.79 -8.19 4.11
CA ILE A 85 -4.35 -8.67 5.43
C ILE A 85 -5.42 -8.59 6.52
N LYS A 86 -6.49 -7.80 6.32
CA LYS A 86 -7.46 -7.48 7.40
C LYS A 86 -8.18 -8.70 7.97
N ASP A 87 -8.36 -9.75 7.17
CA ASP A 87 -9.02 -10.99 7.61
C ASP A 87 -8.06 -11.93 8.35
N TYR A 88 -6.76 -11.63 8.33
CA TYR A 88 -5.69 -12.44 8.93
C TYR A 88 -5.11 -11.86 10.22
N ILE A 89 -5.42 -10.61 10.53
CA ILE A 89 -4.91 -9.93 11.73
C ILE A 89 -6.05 -9.35 12.57
N SER A 90 -5.91 -9.47 13.88
CA SER A 90 -6.90 -8.92 14.82
C SER A 90 -6.64 -7.44 15.11
N GLY A 91 -7.65 -6.57 14.88
CA GLY A 91 -7.56 -5.15 15.22
C GLY A 91 -7.92 -4.23 14.06
N VAL A 92 -7.41 -3.00 14.11
CA VAL A 92 -7.54 -2.01 13.03
C VAL A 92 -6.20 -1.80 12.35
N ILE A 93 -6.26 -1.47 11.06
CA ILE A 93 -5.15 -1.16 10.18
C ILE A 93 -5.09 0.35 9.99
N ASP A 94 -3.95 0.94 10.32
CA ASP A 94 -3.70 2.37 10.28
C ASP A 94 -2.58 2.63 9.26
N LEU A 95 -2.92 3.24 8.12
CA LEU A 95 -1.99 3.55 7.03
C LEU A 95 -1.38 4.94 7.21
N VAL A 96 -0.05 5.04 7.08
CA VAL A 96 0.69 6.30 7.20
C VAL A 96 1.36 6.62 5.86
N PRO A 97 0.68 7.38 4.96
CA PRO A 97 1.25 7.78 3.68
C PRO A 97 2.38 8.79 3.86
N CYS A 98 3.56 8.47 3.30
CA CYS A 98 4.78 9.30 3.39
C CYS A 98 5.61 9.29 2.10
N ALA A 99 5.05 8.81 0.98
CA ALA A 99 5.74 8.76 -0.30
C ALA A 99 5.67 10.12 -1.01
N VAL A 100 6.76 10.52 -1.67
CA VAL A 100 6.86 11.78 -2.42
C VAL A 100 7.50 11.52 -3.78
N ALA A 101 6.86 11.99 -4.85
CA ALA A 101 7.36 11.79 -6.20
C ALA A 101 8.45 12.81 -6.56
N ILE A 102 9.66 12.60 -6.03
CA ILE A 102 10.86 13.41 -6.31
C ILE A 102 11.70 12.88 -7.48
N ALA A 103 11.65 11.57 -7.75
CA ALA A 103 12.37 10.91 -8.84
C ALA A 103 11.54 9.75 -9.40
N SER A 104 11.76 9.44 -10.67
CA SER A 104 11.13 8.34 -11.39
C SER A 104 12.21 7.37 -11.85
N GLY A 105 12.19 6.14 -11.33
CA GLY A 105 13.22 5.13 -11.58
C GLY A 105 13.18 4.44 -12.95
N ASN A 106 13.13 5.18 -14.06
CA ASN A 106 13.28 4.61 -15.41
C ASN A 106 14.63 5.03 -16.02
N GLY A 107 15.39 4.09 -16.59
CA GLY A 107 16.69 4.36 -17.22
C GLY A 107 17.65 3.17 -17.26
N GLU A 108 18.84 3.42 -17.83
CA GLU A 108 19.87 2.42 -18.16
C GLU A 108 20.35 1.58 -16.95
N TYR A 109 20.25 2.13 -15.74
CA TYR A 109 20.73 1.50 -14.50
C TYR A 109 19.65 0.75 -13.71
N MET A 110 18.43 0.60 -14.27
CA MET A 110 17.32 -0.06 -13.57
C MET A 110 17.71 -1.47 -13.06
N GLU A 111 18.37 -2.28 -13.89
CA GLU A 111 18.79 -3.63 -13.48
C GLU A 111 19.92 -3.62 -12.42
N VAL A 112 20.73 -2.55 -12.36
CA VAL A 112 21.73 -2.38 -11.31
C VAL A 112 21.04 -2.12 -9.96
N VAL A 113 20.12 -1.15 -9.93
CA VAL A 113 19.35 -0.81 -8.72
C VAL A 113 18.52 -2.01 -8.26
N ARG A 114 17.86 -2.69 -9.20
CA ARG A 114 17.09 -3.90 -8.93
C ARG A 114 17.92 -5.02 -8.32
N ARG A 115 19.12 -5.29 -8.86
CA ARG A 115 20.03 -6.28 -8.26
C ARG A 115 20.47 -5.86 -6.86
N ALA A 116 20.72 -4.57 -6.63
CA ALA A 116 21.06 -4.06 -5.31
C ALA A 116 19.91 -4.28 -4.31
N HIS A 117 18.66 -3.97 -4.66
CA HIS A 117 17.50 -4.24 -3.80
C HIS A 117 17.34 -5.73 -3.47
N LYS A 118 17.53 -6.61 -4.45
CA LYS A 118 17.42 -8.07 -4.27
C LYS A 118 18.57 -8.68 -3.45
N ALA A 119 19.72 -8.03 -3.42
CA ALA A 119 20.88 -8.48 -2.67
C ALA A 119 20.86 -8.05 -1.20
N ILE A 120 19.88 -7.25 -0.77
CA ILE A 120 19.72 -6.88 0.64
C ILE A 120 19.33 -8.14 1.43
N ASP A 121 20.26 -8.58 2.26
CA ASP A 121 20.10 -9.70 3.19
C ASP A 121 20.24 -9.17 4.61
N LEU A 122 19.13 -8.71 5.18
CA LEU A 122 19.05 -8.18 6.54
C LEU A 122 17.89 -8.84 7.29
N PRO A 123 18.04 -9.12 8.60
CA PRO A 123 16.94 -9.61 9.41
C PRO A 123 15.73 -8.67 9.32
N ASN A 124 14.55 -9.27 9.17
CA ASN A 124 13.28 -8.58 9.03
C ASN A 124 13.14 -7.66 7.81
N VAL A 125 13.91 -7.92 6.74
CA VAL A 125 13.78 -7.21 5.46
C VAL A 125 13.50 -8.22 4.36
N VAL A 126 12.42 -8.01 3.61
CA VAL A 126 12.02 -8.84 2.46
C VAL A 126 11.78 -7.94 1.25
N CYS A 127 12.28 -8.37 0.09
CA CYS A 127 12.10 -7.66 -1.17
C CYS A 127 11.00 -8.32 -2.01
N VAL A 128 9.93 -7.58 -2.30
CA VAL A 128 8.91 -7.95 -3.28
C VAL A 128 9.28 -7.37 -4.64
N ASP A 129 9.24 -8.22 -5.66
CA ASP A 129 9.67 -7.87 -7.00
C ASP A 129 8.51 -7.53 -7.93
N ALA A 130 8.38 -6.25 -8.29
CA ALA A 130 7.37 -5.75 -9.22
C ALA A 130 7.71 -5.93 -10.72
N LYS A 131 8.83 -6.55 -11.09
CA LYS A 131 9.22 -6.73 -12.50
C LYS A 131 8.19 -7.59 -13.24
N GLY A 132 7.68 -7.06 -14.35
CA GLY A 132 6.69 -7.74 -15.19
C GLY A 132 5.25 -7.32 -14.89
N LEU A 133 5.02 -6.57 -13.81
CA LEU A 133 3.73 -5.90 -13.61
C LEU A 133 3.49 -4.87 -14.70
N GLU A 134 2.22 -4.73 -15.07
CA GLU A 134 1.80 -3.87 -16.17
C GLU A 134 2.11 -2.39 -15.88
N LEU A 135 2.74 -1.74 -16.87
CA LEU A 135 2.99 -0.31 -16.87
C LEU A 135 1.93 0.39 -17.71
N LYS A 136 1.61 1.62 -17.33
CA LYS A 136 0.80 2.54 -18.12
C LYS A 136 1.49 2.91 -19.43
N ASP A 137 0.77 3.61 -20.30
CA ASP A 137 1.26 4.17 -21.57
C ASP A 137 2.57 4.99 -21.44
N ASP A 138 2.89 5.51 -20.25
CA ASP A 138 4.13 6.25 -19.96
C ASP A 138 5.38 5.36 -19.74
N ASN A 139 5.22 4.03 -19.74
CA ASN A 139 6.27 3.03 -19.50
C ASN A 139 7.05 3.26 -18.20
N LEU A 140 6.41 3.85 -17.19
CA LEU A 140 7.06 4.22 -15.93
C LEU A 140 6.19 3.88 -14.72
N HIS A 141 4.91 4.21 -14.78
CA HIS A 141 3.99 4.03 -13.66
C HIS A 141 3.16 2.77 -13.82
N LEU A 142 2.87 2.09 -12.70
CA LEU A 142 2.00 0.92 -12.69
C LEU A 142 0.54 1.30 -13.03
N THR A 143 -0.17 0.40 -13.71
CA THR A 143 -1.63 0.48 -13.90
C THR A 143 -2.38 0.28 -12.58
N THR A 144 -3.69 0.53 -12.56
CA THR A 144 -4.51 0.28 -11.36
C THR A 144 -4.47 -1.19 -10.98
N GLU A 145 -4.58 -2.07 -11.96
CA GLU A 145 -4.57 -3.53 -11.83
C GLU A 145 -3.22 -4.02 -11.34
N ALA A 146 -2.12 -3.47 -11.85
CA ALA A 146 -0.78 -3.77 -11.39
C ALA A 146 -0.55 -3.31 -9.94
N GLN A 147 -1.16 -2.20 -9.49
CA GLN A 147 -1.10 -1.76 -8.09
C GLN A 147 -1.88 -2.71 -7.16
N VAL A 148 -3.02 -3.25 -7.61
CA VAL A 148 -3.75 -4.30 -6.89
C VAL A 148 -2.89 -5.55 -6.73
N GLN A 149 -2.28 -6.02 -7.83
CA GLN A 149 -1.37 -7.17 -7.79
C GLN A 149 -0.19 -6.94 -6.84
N LEU A 150 0.44 -5.75 -6.91
CA LEU A 150 1.53 -5.41 -6.01
C LEU A 150 1.08 -5.37 -4.54
N GLY A 151 -0.10 -4.84 -4.25
CA GLY A 151 -0.68 -4.84 -2.91
C GLY A 151 -0.85 -6.25 -2.33
N HIS A 152 -1.34 -7.20 -3.15
CA HIS A 152 -1.41 -8.61 -2.76
C HIS A 152 -0.04 -9.23 -2.55
N MET A 153 0.92 -8.99 -3.44
CA MET A 153 2.29 -9.50 -3.27
C MET A 153 2.95 -8.99 -1.99
N LEU A 154 2.70 -7.72 -1.62
CA LEU A 154 3.16 -7.14 -0.36
C LEU A 154 2.46 -7.80 0.85
N ALA A 155 1.15 -8.06 0.74
CA ALA A 155 0.38 -8.70 1.79
C ALA A 155 0.85 -10.15 2.03
N ASP A 156 1.04 -10.92 0.97
CA ASP A 156 1.55 -12.29 1.02
C ASP A 156 2.92 -12.33 1.69
N ALA A 157 3.84 -11.44 1.29
CA ALA A 157 5.15 -11.34 1.92
C ALA A 157 5.06 -10.96 3.40
N TYR A 158 4.18 -10.02 3.77
CA TYR A 158 3.98 -9.65 5.16
C TYR A 158 3.46 -10.82 6.00
N LEU A 159 2.43 -11.51 5.50
CA LEU A 159 1.83 -12.64 6.20
C LEU A 159 2.80 -13.82 6.33
N ALA A 160 3.56 -14.15 5.28
CA ALA A 160 4.49 -15.27 5.28
C ALA A 160 5.72 -15.07 6.20
N HIS A 161 6.15 -13.82 6.40
CA HIS A 161 7.42 -13.53 7.10
C HIS A 161 7.26 -12.85 8.46
N PHE A 162 6.16 -12.11 8.68
CA PHE A 162 6.02 -11.23 9.85
C PHE A 162 4.74 -11.43 10.64
N SER A 163 3.72 -12.06 10.07
CA SER A 163 2.52 -12.38 10.84
C SER A 163 2.76 -13.61 11.71
N TYR A 164 2.63 -13.43 13.02
CA TYR A 164 2.71 -14.50 14.02
C TYR A 164 1.31 -14.91 14.52
N GLU A 165 0.24 -14.43 13.89
CA GLU A 165 -1.13 -14.76 14.27
C GLU A 165 -1.59 -16.01 13.50
N THR A 166 -1.95 -17.07 14.24
CA THR A 166 -2.52 -18.30 13.68
C THR A 166 -3.80 -17.96 12.92
N PRO A 167 -4.03 -18.49 11.70
CA PRO A 167 -5.26 -18.23 10.96
C PRO A 167 -6.50 -18.53 11.81
N LEU A 168 -7.46 -17.61 11.84
CA LEU A 168 -8.73 -17.74 12.57
C LEU A 168 -9.56 -18.96 12.13
N SER A 169 -9.21 -19.61 11.02
CA SER A 169 -9.87 -20.80 10.48
C SER A 169 -9.51 -22.13 11.17
N VAL A 170 -8.58 -22.14 12.14
CA VAL A 170 -8.17 -23.38 12.84
C VAL A 170 -8.80 -23.52 14.23
N VAL A 171 -9.71 -22.61 14.60
CA VAL A 171 -10.50 -22.65 15.84
C VAL A 171 -11.99 -22.70 15.50
N ALA A 172 -12.43 -23.83 14.96
CA ALA A 172 -13.83 -24.22 14.87
C ALA A 172 -13.97 -25.74 15.07
#